data_AF-W2MIL6-F1
#
_entry.id   AF-W2MIL6-F1
#
_cell.length_a   1.000
_cell.length_b   1.000
_cell.length_c   1.000
_cell.angle_alpha   90.00
_cell.angle_beta   90.00
_cell.angle_gamma   90.00
#
_symmetry.space_group_name_H-M   'P 1'
#
loop_
_entity.id
_entity.type
_entity.pdbx_description
1 polymer ?
#
loop_
_entity_poly.entity_id
_entity_poly.type
_entity_poly.pdbx_seq_one_letter_code
_entity_poly.pdbx_strand_id
1 'polypeptide(L)'
;MWVPQDKRVTLKKFLEDQHKGQDGAPGKEVVNTKVNRLKWMLEHTMGAQGDFERRRAELKLRQEVGDEKGVTDDDVVKSYLDSVKEGGVLREYLLHGSLAFVTHQTLFVHGGIINENKDASLSALGRVPDEPSKHFDSVLEWVDKLNAWYRNQVQEWIDLPTWNEDHSSRGGNELLNYVLPDYTGSVVMGRHLLPSGMPTPIPAEIASLLSESGIRRVIIGHTPHGNCPTVVKQPRHQQDTCVADRRSNVEAFEDVIMCDTSYSDAGAPDNRGRAATEVVVEPSGRVLVNGVLEDGRHIKYDPDEDPWVGRWLQDGTMVKARLVDDEASEEASYLVFQVENGYSYTYHYRTASQLLEIGLKN
;
A
#
# COMPACT_ATOMS: atom_id res chain seq x y z
N MET A 1 -5.26 -9.23 3.85
CA MET A 1 -5.83 -10.47 3.28
C MET A 1 -7.21 -10.14 2.72
N TRP A 2 -7.45 -10.36 1.42
CA TRP A 2 -8.79 -10.17 0.84
C TRP A 2 -9.70 -11.30 1.31
N VAL A 3 -10.74 -10.97 2.08
CA VAL A 3 -11.75 -11.96 2.49
C VAL A 3 -12.74 -12.13 1.35
N PRO A 4 -12.87 -13.35 0.78
CA PRO A 4 -13.87 -13.65 -0.24
C PRO A 4 -15.26 -13.21 0.17
N GLN A 5 -16.05 -12.70 -0.78
CA GLN A 5 -17.35 -12.09 -0.48
C GLN A 5 -18.29 -13.04 0.28
N ASP A 6 -18.27 -14.32 -0.05
CA ASP A 6 -19.01 -15.40 0.60
C ASP A 6 -18.56 -15.68 2.05
N LYS A 7 -17.35 -15.27 2.41
CA LYS A 7 -16.76 -15.41 3.76
C LYS A 7 -16.89 -14.13 4.60
N ARG A 8 -17.38 -13.02 4.03
CA ARG A 8 -17.53 -11.75 4.76
C ARG A 8 -18.64 -11.85 5.79
N VAL A 9 -18.37 -11.38 7.01
CA VAL A 9 -19.36 -11.35 8.09
C VAL A 9 -20.05 -9.99 8.08
N THR A 10 -21.36 -9.98 7.82
CA THR A 10 -22.17 -8.76 7.92
C THR A 10 -22.38 -8.36 9.38
N LEU A 11 -22.60 -7.07 9.65
CA LEU A 11 -22.92 -6.61 11.01
C LEU A 11 -24.15 -7.35 11.57
N LYS A 12 -25.16 -7.60 10.73
CA LYS A 12 -26.36 -8.37 11.13
C LYS A 12 -25.99 -9.77 11.61
N LYS A 13 -25.16 -10.51 10.86
CA LYS A 13 -24.72 -11.85 11.23
C LYS A 13 -23.88 -11.83 12.50
N PHE A 14 -22.94 -10.90 12.61
CA PHE A 14 -22.12 -10.71 13.81
C PHE A 14 -22.99 -10.47 15.05
N LEU A 15 -23.96 -9.56 14.99
CA LEU A 15 -24.85 -9.27 16.12
C LEU A 15 -25.76 -10.45 16.48
N GLU A 16 -26.21 -11.22 15.49
CA GLU A 16 -26.98 -12.46 15.72
C GLU A 16 -26.16 -13.51 16.47
N ASP A 17 -24.87 -13.63 16.16
CA ASP A 17 -23.98 -14.56 16.85
C ASP A 17 -23.65 -14.09 18.28
N GLN A 18 -23.46 -12.79 18.51
CA GLN A 18 -23.29 -12.23 19.86
C GLN A 18 -24.53 -12.45 20.74
N HIS A 19 -25.74 -12.38 20.15
CA HIS A 19 -26.98 -12.62 20.88
C HIS A 19 -27.14 -14.08 21.32
N LYS A 20 -26.77 -15.04 20.47
CA LYS A 20 -26.78 -16.48 20.80
C LYS A 20 -25.79 -16.85 21.92
N GLY A 21 -24.72 -16.06 22.09
CA GLY A 21 -23.75 -16.25 23.18
C GLY A 21 -24.22 -15.74 24.54
N GLN A 22 -25.35 -15.02 24.60
CA GLN A 22 -25.94 -14.48 25.83
C GLN A 22 -27.28 -15.18 26.10
N ASP A 23 -27.23 -16.41 26.62
CA ASP A 23 -28.44 -17.14 27.05
C ASP A 23 -29.28 -16.28 28.02
N GLY A 24 -30.46 -15.83 27.56
CA GLY A 24 -31.48 -15.19 28.40
C GLY A 24 -31.56 -13.66 28.40
N ALA A 25 -30.84 -12.92 27.55
CA ALA A 25 -30.95 -11.44 27.45
C ALA A 25 -31.91 -10.96 26.34
N PRO A 26 -32.65 -9.84 26.53
CA PRO A 26 -33.78 -9.46 25.67
C PRO A 26 -33.34 -8.78 24.37
N GLY A 27 -33.93 -9.18 23.23
CA GLY A 27 -33.98 -8.39 21.98
C GLY A 27 -32.65 -8.11 21.25
N LYS A 28 -32.73 -7.99 19.92
CA LYS A 28 -31.59 -7.68 19.04
C LYS A 28 -30.95 -6.30 19.31
N GLU A 29 -31.66 -5.40 19.99
CA GLU A 29 -31.19 -4.05 20.32
C GLU A 29 -30.14 -4.05 21.43
N VAL A 30 -30.19 -4.99 22.38
CA VAL A 30 -29.27 -5.04 23.53
C VAL A 30 -27.83 -5.34 23.09
N VAL A 31 -27.66 -6.13 22.03
CA VAL A 31 -26.32 -6.46 21.50
C VAL A 31 -25.81 -5.42 20.48
N ASN A 32 -26.64 -4.51 19.99
CA ASN A 32 -26.26 -3.49 19.01
C ASN A 32 -25.59 -2.28 19.67
N THR A 33 -24.49 -2.53 20.37
CA THR A 33 -23.73 -1.52 21.13
C THR A 33 -22.59 -0.93 20.31
N LYS A 34 -22.06 0.23 20.73
CA LYS A 34 -20.84 0.81 20.13
C LYS A 34 -19.65 -0.15 20.23
N VAL A 35 -19.53 -0.87 21.34
CA VAL A 35 -18.51 -1.91 21.57
C VAL A 35 -18.58 -2.98 20.48
N ASN A 36 -19.75 -3.59 20.28
CA ASN A 36 -19.92 -4.66 19.30
C ASN A 36 -19.76 -4.17 17.86
N ARG A 37 -20.21 -2.95 17.55
CA ARG A 37 -19.95 -2.33 16.24
C ARG A 37 -18.46 -2.10 16.00
N LEU A 38 -17.73 -1.59 16.99
CA LEU A 38 -16.29 -1.35 16.86
C LEU A 38 -15.51 -2.66 16.70
N LYS A 39 -15.82 -3.69 17.51
CA LYS A 39 -15.24 -5.03 17.35
C LYS A 39 -15.47 -5.57 15.93
N TRP A 40 -16.70 -5.47 15.43
CA TRP A 40 -17.04 -5.88 14.06
C TRP A 40 -16.27 -5.09 13.00
N MET A 41 -16.18 -3.76 13.10
CA MET A 41 -15.46 -2.94 12.13
C MET A 41 -13.96 -3.31 12.06
N LEU A 42 -13.30 -3.40 13.22
CA LEU A 42 -11.88 -3.75 13.29
C LEU A 42 -11.63 -5.13 12.69
N GLU A 43 -12.42 -6.13 13.09
CA GLU A 43 -12.19 -7.52 12.69
C GLU A 43 -12.59 -7.82 11.25
N HIS A 44 -13.73 -7.30 10.78
CA HIS A 44 -14.37 -7.75 9.54
C HIS A 44 -14.37 -6.73 8.41
N THR A 45 -14.08 -5.45 8.69
CA THR A 45 -14.02 -4.42 7.63
C THR A 45 -12.63 -3.83 7.45
N MET A 46 -11.80 -3.78 8.50
CA MET A 46 -10.48 -3.13 8.47
C MET A 46 -9.30 -4.11 8.43
N GLY A 47 -9.52 -5.42 8.59
CA GLY A 47 -8.43 -6.41 8.67
C GLY A 47 -7.56 -6.27 9.92
N ALA A 48 -8.09 -5.62 10.96
CA ALA A 48 -7.42 -5.27 12.20
C ALA A 48 -7.78 -6.26 13.34
N GLN A 49 -7.75 -7.56 13.03
CA GLN A 49 -8.18 -8.61 13.96
C GLN A 49 -7.37 -8.57 15.27
N GLY A 50 -8.07 -8.39 16.39
CA GLY A 50 -7.46 -8.29 17.73
C GLY A 50 -7.06 -6.88 18.16
N ASP A 51 -7.23 -5.85 17.32
CA ASP A 51 -6.85 -4.47 17.66
C ASP A 51 -7.62 -3.93 18.87
N PHE A 52 -8.86 -4.37 19.07
CA PHE A 52 -9.64 -3.96 20.25
C PHE A 52 -8.93 -4.33 21.57
N GLU A 53 -8.40 -5.55 21.67
CA GLU A 53 -7.69 -6.01 22.87
C GLU A 53 -6.24 -5.48 22.92
N ARG A 54 -5.59 -5.30 21.77
CA ARG A 54 -4.29 -4.61 21.72
C ARG A 54 -4.40 -3.17 22.22
N ARG A 55 -5.45 -2.44 21.82
CA ARG A 55 -5.73 -1.10 22.31
C ARG A 55 -6.01 -1.10 23.81
N ARG A 56 -6.75 -2.08 24.33
CA ARG A 56 -6.95 -2.23 25.79
C ARG A 56 -5.61 -2.38 26.53
N ALA A 57 -4.72 -3.24 26.02
CA ALA A 57 -3.40 -3.45 26.60
C ALA A 57 -2.56 -2.16 26.55
N GLU A 58 -2.60 -1.42 25.45
CA GLU A 58 -1.93 -0.13 25.31
C GLU A 58 -2.44 0.90 26.33
N LEU A 59 -3.77 1.06 26.46
CA LEU A 59 -4.37 1.99 27.42
C LEU A 59 -3.97 1.66 28.87
N LYS A 60 -3.90 0.36 29.20
CA LYS A 60 -3.43 -0.11 30.51
C LYS A 60 -1.97 0.28 30.76
N LEU A 61 -1.10 0.15 29.75
CA LEU A 61 0.32 0.50 29.87
C LEU A 61 0.56 2.00 30.01
N ARG A 62 -0.29 2.83 29.39
CA ARG A 62 -0.17 4.30 29.46
C ARG A 62 -0.68 4.91 30.77
N GLN A 63 -1.24 4.10 31.68
CA GLN A 63 -1.90 4.56 32.91
C GLN A 63 -2.97 5.65 32.66
N GLU A 64 -3.53 5.70 31.44
CA GLU A 64 -4.59 6.64 31.06
C GLU A 64 -5.92 6.34 31.80
N VAL A 65 -6.00 5.15 32.44
CA VAL A 65 -7.09 4.72 33.33
C VAL A 65 -6.44 4.28 34.64
N GLY A 66 -6.71 5.00 35.73
CA GLY A 66 -5.97 4.88 37.00
C GLY A 66 -5.85 3.46 37.56
N ASP A 67 -4.74 3.20 38.27
CA ASP A 67 -4.20 1.88 38.68
C ASP A 67 -5.18 0.90 39.37
N GLU A 68 -6.36 1.34 39.83
CA GLU A 68 -7.30 0.50 40.60
C GLU A 68 -8.46 -0.09 39.78
N LYS A 69 -8.77 0.42 38.58
CA LYS A 69 -9.86 -0.09 37.73
C LYS A 69 -9.31 -0.44 36.36
N GLY A 70 -9.26 -1.74 36.05
CA GLY A 70 -8.83 -2.21 34.74
C GLY A 70 -9.62 -1.55 33.59
N VAL A 71 -8.99 -1.46 32.42
CA VAL A 71 -9.57 -0.83 31.22
C VAL A 71 -10.82 -1.57 30.75
N THR A 72 -11.95 -0.89 30.72
CA THR A 72 -13.25 -1.42 30.29
C THR A 72 -13.42 -1.37 28.76
N ASP A 73 -14.43 -2.06 28.21
CA ASP A 73 -14.76 -1.99 26.78
C ASP A 73 -15.17 -0.57 26.36
N ASP A 74 -15.83 0.17 27.26
CA ASP A 74 -16.22 1.56 27.02
C ASP A 74 -15.01 2.49 26.99
N ASP A 75 -13.96 2.24 27.79
CA ASP A 75 -12.71 3.00 27.73
C ASP A 75 -12.02 2.82 26.37
N VAL A 76 -12.02 1.59 25.84
CA VAL A 76 -11.48 1.29 24.50
C VAL A 76 -12.27 2.06 23.44
N VAL A 77 -13.60 1.95 23.45
CA VAL A 77 -14.47 2.69 22.51
C VAL A 77 -14.25 4.20 22.61
N LYS A 78 -14.20 4.74 23.84
CA LYS A 78 -13.94 6.15 24.09
C LYS A 78 -12.61 6.58 23.47
N SER A 79 -11.56 5.76 23.56
CA SER A 79 -10.26 6.08 22.98
C SER A 79 -10.27 6.22 21.45
N TYR A 80 -11.05 5.39 20.74
CA TYR A 80 -11.24 5.52 19.29
C TYR A 80 -12.11 6.72 18.92
N LEU A 81 -13.13 7.04 19.72
CA LEU A 81 -13.94 8.23 19.50
C LEU A 81 -13.15 9.51 19.76
N ASP A 82 -12.27 9.50 20.76
CA ASP A 82 -11.42 10.65 21.08
C ASP A 82 -10.31 10.84 20.05
N SER A 83 -9.81 9.77 19.42
CA SER A 83 -8.76 9.88 18.40
C SER A 83 -9.20 10.61 17.13
N VAL A 84 -10.50 10.72 16.87
CA VAL A 84 -11.06 11.45 15.72
C VAL A 84 -11.64 12.83 16.08
N LYS A 85 -11.61 13.21 17.37
CA LYS A 85 -11.98 14.57 17.82
C LYS A 85 -10.85 15.56 17.58
N GLU A 86 -11.12 16.85 17.83
CA GLU A 86 -10.09 17.90 17.85
C GLU A 86 -8.94 17.52 18.79
N GLY A 87 -7.70 17.63 18.30
CA GLY A 87 -6.50 17.19 19.01
C GLY A 87 -6.29 15.67 19.08
N GLY A 88 -7.20 14.88 18.48
CA GLY A 88 -7.10 13.42 18.40
C GLY A 88 -6.13 12.98 17.30
N VAL A 89 -5.32 11.96 17.59
CA VAL A 89 -4.23 11.50 16.70
C VAL A 89 -4.67 11.12 15.28
N LEU A 90 -5.85 10.51 15.10
CA LEU A 90 -6.35 10.16 13.78
C LEU A 90 -6.87 11.38 13.02
N ARG A 91 -7.46 12.35 13.72
CA ARG A 91 -7.84 13.63 13.10
C ARG A 91 -6.60 14.41 12.65
N GLU A 92 -5.57 14.48 13.50
CA GLU A 92 -4.29 15.10 13.14
C GLU A 92 -3.64 14.39 11.95
N TYR A 93 -3.65 13.05 11.93
CA TYR A 93 -3.17 12.26 10.79
C TYR A 93 -3.91 12.61 9.49
N LEU A 94 -5.23 12.79 9.53
CA LEU A 94 -6.02 13.19 8.35
C LEU A 94 -5.75 14.64 7.93
N LEU A 95 -5.55 15.55 8.88
CA LEU A 95 -5.26 16.96 8.58
C LEU A 95 -3.89 17.15 7.93
N HIS A 96 -2.91 16.32 8.31
CA HIS A 96 -1.55 16.33 7.78
C HIS A 96 -1.32 15.33 6.63
N GLY A 97 -2.32 14.51 6.32
CA GLY A 97 -2.26 13.49 5.28
C GLY A 97 -2.16 14.10 3.88
N SER A 98 -1.64 13.29 2.95
CA SER A 98 -1.65 13.59 1.52
C SER A 98 -1.88 12.29 0.76
N LEU A 99 -2.66 12.34 -0.32
CA LEU A 99 -2.92 11.18 -1.17
C LEU A 99 -1.76 10.90 -2.12
N ALA A 100 -1.04 11.95 -2.51
CA ALA A 100 0.16 11.87 -3.32
C ALA A 100 1.20 12.88 -2.84
N PHE A 101 2.48 12.56 -2.99
CA PHE A 101 3.57 13.46 -2.64
C PHE A 101 4.72 13.29 -3.63
N VAL A 102 5.30 14.40 -4.10
CA VAL A 102 6.46 14.37 -5.00
C VAL A 102 7.65 15.02 -4.31
N THR A 103 8.77 14.30 -4.26
CA THR A 103 10.07 14.85 -3.87
C THR A 103 11.18 14.08 -4.59
N HIS A 104 12.30 14.73 -4.86
CA HIS A 104 13.50 14.10 -5.44
C HIS A 104 13.18 13.18 -6.65
N GLN A 105 12.37 13.68 -7.59
CA GLN A 105 11.94 12.95 -8.80
C GLN A 105 11.16 11.66 -8.52
N THR A 106 10.62 11.52 -7.31
CA THR A 106 9.90 10.35 -6.82
C THR A 106 8.48 10.72 -6.45
N LEU A 107 7.51 10.02 -7.02
CA LEU A 107 6.10 10.10 -6.67
C LEU A 107 5.75 9.03 -5.64
N PHE A 108 5.22 9.44 -4.49
CA PHE A 108 4.70 8.57 -3.44
C PHE A 108 3.18 8.54 -3.52
N VAL A 109 2.61 7.33 -3.56
CA VAL A 109 1.16 7.09 -3.46
C VAL A 109 0.87 5.86 -2.60
N HIS A 110 -0.32 5.74 -2.02
CA HIS A 110 -0.61 4.61 -1.13
C HIS A 110 -0.67 3.26 -1.84
N GLY A 111 -1.42 3.11 -2.94
CA GLY A 111 -1.59 1.83 -3.62
C GLY A 111 -0.98 1.77 -5.02
N GLY A 112 -1.24 2.78 -5.86
CA GLY A 112 -0.67 2.80 -7.20
C GLY A 112 -1.43 3.72 -8.14
N ILE A 113 -0.86 3.95 -9.32
CA ILE A 113 -1.45 4.83 -10.34
C ILE A 113 -2.08 4.05 -11.51
N ILE A 114 -1.96 2.72 -11.51
CA ILE A 114 -2.58 1.83 -12.49
C ILE A 114 -3.39 0.75 -11.77
N ASN A 115 -4.31 0.12 -12.49
CA ASN A 115 -5.08 -1.02 -12.03
C ASN A 115 -4.97 -2.15 -13.04
N GLU A 116 -4.05 -3.08 -12.77
CA GLU A 116 -3.75 -4.20 -13.65
C GLU A 116 -3.24 -3.73 -15.03
N ASN A 117 -2.84 -4.66 -15.91
CA ASN A 117 -2.39 -4.36 -17.28
C ASN A 117 -3.55 -3.96 -18.22
N LYS A 118 -4.62 -3.36 -17.66
CA LYS A 118 -5.79 -2.91 -18.42
C LYS A 118 -5.62 -1.43 -18.74
N ASP A 119 -6.00 -1.10 -19.97
CA ASP A 119 -6.21 0.22 -20.56
C ASP A 119 -5.74 1.43 -19.70
N ALA A 120 -4.80 2.22 -20.23
CA ALA A 120 -4.32 3.46 -19.60
C ALA A 120 -5.48 4.41 -19.20
N SER A 121 -6.65 4.26 -19.84
CA SER A 121 -7.90 4.92 -19.46
C SER A 121 -8.43 4.58 -18.04
N LEU A 122 -7.83 3.63 -17.32
CA LEU A 122 -8.17 3.30 -15.93
C LEU A 122 -7.14 3.81 -14.91
N SER A 123 -6.11 4.54 -15.37
CA SER A 123 -5.09 5.14 -14.51
C SER A 123 -5.70 6.19 -13.57
N ALA A 124 -5.15 6.26 -12.35
CA ALA A 124 -5.43 7.35 -11.41
C ALA A 124 -4.65 8.63 -11.75
N LEU A 125 -3.57 8.50 -12.52
CA LEU A 125 -2.69 9.62 -12.88
C LEU A 125 -3.50 10.66 -13.66
N GLY A 126 -3.34 11.94 -13.27
CA GLY A 126 -4.00 13.05 -13.93
C GLY A 126 -5.50 13.22 -13.62
N ARG A 127 -6.08 12.45 -12.69
CA ARG A 127 -7.52 12.51 -12.35
C ARG A 127 -7.79 12.99 -10.94
N VAL A 128 -8.84 13.80 -10.80
CA VAL A 128 -9.34 14.28 -9.49
C VAL A 128 -10.85 14.01 -9.42
N PRO A 129 -11.38 13.44 -8.32
CA PRO A 129 -12.77 13.00 -8.25
C PRO A 129 -13.85 14.06 -8.55
N ASP A 130 -13.62 15.32 -8.18
CA ASP A 130 -14.56 16.43 -8.40
C ASP A 130 -14.41 17.12 -9.77
N GLU A 131 -13.38 16.77 -10.55
CA GLU A 131 -13.13 17.25 -11.91
C GLU A 131 -13.04 16.07 -12.92
N PRO A 132 -14.03 15.16 -13.01
CA PRO A 132 -13.89 13.89 -13.74
C PRO A 132 -13.72 14.03 -15.27
N SER A 133 -14.05 15.18 -15.85
CA SER A 133 -13.87 15.48 -17.27
C SER A 133 -12.51 16.10 -17.59
N LYS A 134 -11.73 16.46 -16.57
CA LYS A 134 -10.43 17.10 -16.72
C LYS A 134 -9.33 16.07 -16.51
N HIS A 135 -8.34 16.11 -17.39
CA HIS A 135 -7.09 15.41 -17.25
C HIS A 135 -5.96 16.42 -17.03
N PHE A 136 -5.09 16.14 -16.08
CA PHE A 136 -3.91 16.96 -15.78
C PHE A 136 -2.66 16.29 -16.35
N ASP A 137 -2.00 16.98 -17.27
CA ASP A 137 -0.78 16.45 -17.93
C ASP A 137 0.49 16.72 -17.12
N SER A 138 0.44 17.68 -16.18
CA SER A 138 1.50 17.85 -15.18
C SER A 138 1.21 17.01 -13.95
N VAL A 139 2.10 16.07 -13.61
CA VAL A 139 1.99 15.27 -12.38
C VAL A 139 2.00 16.18 -11.14
N LEU A 140 2.80 17.25 -11.14
CA LEU A 140 2.86 18.19 -10.01
C LEU A 140 1.53 18.93 -9.83
N GLU A 141 0.95 19.44 -10.91
CA GLU A 141 -0.38 20.09 -10.84
C GLU A 141 -1.46 19.10 -10.38
N TRP A 142 -1.43 17.87 -10.91
CA TRP A 142 -2.35 16.81 -10.49
C TRP A 142 -2.24 16.51 -8.99
N VAL A 143 -1.02 16.37 -8.45
CA VAL A 143 -0.79 16.11 -7.02
C VAL A 143 -1.35 17.26 -6.17
N ASP A 144 -1.11 18.51 -6.55
CA ASP A 144 -1.64 19.67 -5.84
C ASP A 144 -3.17 19.67 -5.80
N LYS A 145 -3.81 19.36 -6.94
CA LYS A 145 -5.26 19.31 -7.08
C LYS A 145 -5.88 18.13 -6.33
N LEU A 146 -5.29 16.95 -6.42
CA LEU A 146 -5.74 15.77 -5.68
C LEU A 146 -5.66 15.99 -4.17
N ASN A 147 -4.58 16.60 -3.68
CA ASN A 147 -4.44 16.92 -2.27
C ASN A 147 -5.34 18.08 -1.82
N ALA A 148 -5.66 19.03 -2.71
CA ALA A 148 -6.65 20.06 -2.42
C ALA A 148 -8.05 19.47 -2.26
N TRP A 149 -8.45 18.58 -3.17
CA TRP A 149 -9.69 17.82 -3.05
C TRP A 149 -9.74 17.01 -1.75
N TYR A 150 -8.66 16.29 -1.41
CA TYR A 150 -8.54 15.55 -0.14
C TYR A 150 -8.79 16.45 1.08
N ARG A 151 -8.11 17.61 1.15
CA ARG A 151 -8.26 18.54 2.27
C ARG A 151 -9.68 19.08 2.37
N ASN A 152 -10.33 19.36 1.23
CA ASN A 152 -11.74 19.77 1.22
C ASN A 152 -12.64 18.67 1.79
N GLN A 153 -12.43 17.41 1.40
CA GLN A 153 -13.19 16.28 1.94
C GLN A 153 -12.99 16.07 3.45
N VAL A 154 -11.76 16.25 3.95
CA VAL A 154 -11.48 16.20 5.40
C VAL A 154 -12.17 17.35 6.13
N GLN A 155 -12.15 18.57 5.55
CA GLN A 155 -12.83 19.72 6.12
C GLN A 155 -14.35 19.54 6.16
N GLU A 156 -14.97 19.07 5.07
CA GLU A 156 -16.39 18.73 5.04
C GLU A 156 -16.75 17.72 6.12
N TRP A 157 -15.92 16.69 6.32
CA TRP A 157 -16.12 15.72 7.40
C TRP A 157 -16.05 16.37 8.78
N ILE A 158 -15.13 17.30 9.02
CA ILE A 158 -15.04 18.02 10.29
C ILE A 158 -16.31 18.84 10.54
N ASP A 159 -16.83 19.50 9.52
CA ASP A 159 -18.00 20.37 9.63
C ASP A 159 -19.30 19.57 9.77
N LEU A 160 -19.41 18.42 9.08
CA LEU A 160 -20.58 17.56 9.03
C LEU A 160 -20.20 16.07 9.23
N PRO A 161 -19.76 15.67 10.44
CA PRO A 161 -19.15 14.35 10.65
C PRO A 161 -20.13 13.19 10.61
N THR A 162 -21.41 13.47 10.87
CA THR A 162 -22.49 12.49 10.96
C THR A 162 -23.35 12.47 9.70
N TRP A 163 -24.01 11.34 9.48
CA TRP A 163 -25.09 11.24 8.51
C TRP A 163 -26.19 12.26 8.81
N ASN A 164 -26.76 12.83 7.75
CA ASN A 164 -28.02 13.56 7.82
C ASN A 164 -29.19 12.64 8.19
N GLU A 165 -30.36 13.22 8.49
CA GLU A 165 -31.51 12.50 9.06
C GLU A 165 -32.03 11.35 8.18
N ASP A 166 -31.96 11.50 6.85
CA ASP A 166 -32.38 10.48 5.89
C ASP A 166 -31.26 9.49 5.52
N HIS A 167 -30.09 9.61 6.15
CA HIS A 167 -28.90 8.80 5.89
C HIS A 167 -28.43 8.78 4.43
N SER A 168 -28.68 9.85 3.68
CA SER A 168 -28.25 9.99 2.28
C SER A 168 -26.85 10.58 2.11
N SER A 169 -26.37 11.40 3.06
CA SER A 169 -25.07 12.06 2.96
C SER A 169 -24.42 12.40 4.30
N ARG A 170 -23.11 12.61 4.26
CA ARG A 170 -22.27 13.17 5.33
C ARG A 170 -21.08 13.90 4.71
N GLY A 171 -20.41 14.75 5.48
CA GLY A 171 -19.16 15.37 5.05
C GLY A 171 -18.05 14.34 4.81
N GLY A 172 -17.25 14.55 3.77
CA GLY A 172 -16.18 13.64 3.37
C GLY A 172 -16.65 12.29 2.85
N ASN A 173 -17.89 12.21 2.34
CA ASN A 173 -18.44 10.98 1.76
C ASN A 173 -17.65 10.52 0.52
N GLU A 174 -17.20 11.45 -0.33
CA GLU A 174 -16.47 11.08 -1.54
C GLU A 174 -15.07 10.53 -1.23
N LEU A 175 -14.44 11.00 -0.15
CA LEU A 175 -13.19 10.40 0.32
C LEU A 175 -13.40 8.95 0.83
N LEU A 176 -14.54 8.64 1.46
CA LEU A 176 -14.88 7.25 1.79
C LEU A 176 -15.11 6.41 0.55
N ASN A 177 -15.78 6.95 -0.47
CA ASN A 177 -15.98 6.25 -1.74
C ASN A 177 -14.65 5.98 -2.45
N TYR A 178 -13.72 6.94 -2.41
CA TYR A 178 -12.41 6.87 -3.08
C TYR A 178 -11.52 5.71 -2.62
N VAL A 179 -11.75 5.19 -1.41
CA VAL A 179 -11.01 4.06 -0.84
C VAL A 179 -11.75 2.72 -0.97
N LEU A 180 -12.88 2.69 -1.68
CA LEU A 180 -13.61 1.46 -1.96
C LEU A 180 -12.91 0.64 -3.06
N PRO A 181 -12.88 -0.71 -2.96
CA PRO A 181 -12.16 -1.55 -3.92
C PRO A 181 -12.59 -1.45 -5.38
N ASP A 182 -13.81 -0.99 -5.65
CA ASP A 182 -14.38 -0.80 -6.99
C ASP A 182 -14.24 0.64 -7.51
N TYR A 183 -13.62 1.53 -6.73
CA TYR A 183 -13.37 2.91 -7.15
C TYR A 183 -12.26 2.95 -8.22
N THR A 184 -12.63 3.33 -9.44
CA THR A 184 -11.70 3.44 -10.57
C THR A 184 -10.90 4.73 -10.48
N GLY A 185 -9.59 4.68 -10.77
CA GLY A 185 -8.72 5.85 -10.72
C GLY A 185 -8.36 6.32 -9.31
N SER A 186 -8.40 5.41 -8.32
CA SER A 186 -7.94 5.69 -6.96
C SER A 186 -6.44 5.42 -6.80
N VAL A 187 -5.70 6.39 -6.25
CA VAL A 187 -4.30 6.19 -5.87
C VAL A 187 -4.13 5.27 -4.65
N VAL A 188 -5.23 4.99 -3.94
CA VAL A 188 -5.27 4.10 -2.76
C VAL A 188 -5.50 2.66 -3.18
N MET A 189 -6.39 2.44 -4.15
CA MET A 189 -6.78 1.10 -4.59
C MET A 189 -6.01 0.60 -5.82
N GLY A 190 -5.12 1.42 -6.37
CA GLY A 190 -4.19 1.06 -7.44
C GLY A 190 -3.43 -0.24 -7.16
N ARG A 191 -3.27 -1.08 -8.19
CA ARG A 191 -2.52 -2.35 -8.12
C ARG A 191 -1.58 -2.51 -9.30
N HIS A 192 -0.28 -2.54 -9.00
CA HIS A 192 0.81 -2.79 -9.95
C HIS A 192 1.09 -4.30 -10.17
N LEU A 193 0.04 -5.12 -10.14
CA LEU A 193 0.13 -6.58 -10.29
C LEU A 193 -0.74 -7.07 -11.44
N LEU A 194 -0.28 -8.14 -12.10
CA LEU A 194 -1.07 -8.98 -12.99
C LEU A 194 -2.06 -9.84 -12.17
N PRO A 195 -3.09 -10.45 -12.81
CA PRO A 195 -3.99 -11.38 -12.14
C PRO A 195 -3.28 -12.58 -11.47
N SER A 196 -2.10 -12.96 -11.97
CA SER A 196 -1.26 -14.00 -11.34
C SER A 196 -0.65 -13.57 -10.00
N GLY A 197 -0.68 -12.28 -9.68
CA GLY A 197 0.04 -11.69 -8.55
C GLY A 197 1.47 -11.24 -8.89
N MET A 198 1.96 -11.54 -10.10
CA MET A 198 3.27 -11.04 -10.55
C MET A 198 3.23 -9.54 -10.82
N PRO A 199 4.29 -8.79 -10.52
CA PRO A 199 4.34 -7.36 -10.78
C PRO A 199 4.36 -7.05 -12.28
N THR A 200 3.85 -5.88 -12.66
CA THR A 200 3.84 -5.42 -14.06
C THR A 200 4.51 -4.06 -14.18
N PRO A 201 5.28 -3.80 -15.27
CA PRO A 201 5.70 -2.46 -15.62
C PRO A 201 4.52 -1.53 -15.87
N ILE A 202 4.79 -0.23 -15.85
CA ILE A 202 3.81 0.80 -16.19
C ILE A 202 3.60 0.84 -17.72
N PRO A 203 2.38 1.06 -18.22
CA PRO A 203 2.13 1.29 -19.65
C PRO A 203 2.96 2.46 -20.20
N ALA A 204 3.45 2.34 -21.46
CA ALA A 204 4.37 3.31 -22.05
C ALA A 204 3.83 4.76 -22.04
N GLU A 205 2.54 4.96 -22.28
CA GLU A 205 1.89 6.28 -22.24
C GLU A 205 2.00 6.94 -20.86
N ILE A 206 1.79 6.17 -19.79
CA ILE A 206 1.91 6.64 -18.41
C ILE A 206 3.39 6.88 -18.04
N ALA A 207 4.30 6.01 -18.49
CA ALA A 207 5.73 6.19 -18.29
C ALA A 207 6.26 7.47 -18.98
N SER A 208 5.76 7.78 -20.19
CA SER A 208 6.08 9.04 -20.88
C SER A 208 5.60 10.25 -20.09
N LEU A 209 4.35 10.23 -19.60
CA LEU A 209 3.78 11.33 -18.82
C LEU A 209 4.57 11.59 -17.51
N LEU A 210 5.00 10.52 -16.84
CA LEU A 210 5.87 10.59 -15.66
C LEU A 210 7.22 11.23 -16.02
N SER A 211 7.84 10.77 -17.11
CA SER A 211 9.12 11.29 -17.59
C SER A 211 9.03 12.79 -17.93
N GLU A 212 8.00 13.19 -18.69
CA GLU A 212 7.73 14.59 -19.06
C GLU A 212 7.49 15.49 -17.85
N SER A 213 6.97 14.92 -16.76
CA SER A 213 6.79 15.61 -15.48
C SER A 213 8.02 15.59 -14.57
N GLY A 214 9.16 15.04 -15.02
CA GLY A 214 10.38 14.92 -14.24
C GLY A 214 10.30 13.88 -13.12
N ILE A 215 9.43 12.87 -13.27
CA ILE A 215 9.30 11.75 -12.34
C ILE A 215 10.08 10.56 -12.88
N ARG A 216 11.10 10.15 -12.12
CA ARG A 216 11.95 9.00 -12.40
C ARG A 216 11.42 7.72 -11.76
N ARG A 217 10.67 7.84 -10.65
CA ARG A 217 10.29 6.71 -9.81
C ARG A 217 8.92 6.88 -9.18
N VAL A 218 8.19 5.78 -9.00
CA VAL A 218 6.99 5.72 -8.16
C VAL A 218 7.23 4.77 -6.98
N ILE A 219 6.97 5.22 -5.75
CA ILE A 219 6.99 4.39 -4.55
C ILE A 219 5.56 4.18 -4.08
N ILE A 220 5.17 2.91 -3.89
CA ILE A 220 3.81 2.51 -3.54
C ILE A 220 3.77 1.59 -2.33
N GLY A 221 2.61 1.53 -1.67
CA GLY A 221 2.27 0.53 -0.65
C GLY A 221 1.00 -0.26 -1.01
N HIS A 222 0.14 -0.52 -0.01
CA HIS A 222 -1.18 -1.16 -0.07
C HIS A 222 -1.24 -2.64 -0.44
N THR A 223 -0.52 -3.06 -1.47
CA THR A 223 -0.57 -4.44 -1.96
C THR A 223 0.64 -5.21 -1.45
N PRO A 224 0.49 -6.01 -0.38
CA PRO A 224 1.48 -6.97 0.08
C PRO A 224 2.19 -7.71 -1.04
N HIS A 225 3.50 -7.59 -1.10
CA HIS A 225 4.28 -8.26 -2.14
C HIS A 225 5.55 -8.93 -1.61
N GLY A 226 5.35 -9.91 -0.73
CA GLY A 226 6.39 -10.83 -0.29
C GLY A 226 7.22 -10.32 0.89
N ASN A 227 8.44 -10.85 1.00
CA ASN A 227 9.32 -10.72 2.16
C ASN A 227 10.22 -9.46 2.18
N CYS A 228 10.28 -8.72 1.08
CA CYS A 228 10.99 -7.45 0.96
C CYS A 228 10.39 -6.60 -0.17
N PRO A 229 10.69 -5.29 -0.25
CA PRO A 229 10.24 -4.42 -1.33
C PRO A 229 10.54 -5.02 -2.71
N THR A 230 9.63 -4.79 -3.65
CA THR A 230 9.77 -5.28 -5.03
C THR A 230 9.98 -4.11 -5.96
N VAL A 231 11.17 -4.05 -6.56
CA VAL A 231 11.46 -3.13 -7.66
C VAL A 231 10.88 -3.70 -8.95
N VAL A 232 10.30 -2.86 -9.79
CA VAL A 232 9.82 -3.21 -11.13
C VAL A 232 10.47 -2.26 -12.10
N LYS A 233 11.49 -2.73 -12.82
CA LYS A 233 12.21 -1.92 -13.80
C LYS A 233 11.35 -1.73 -15.05
N GLN A 234 11.22 -0.48 -15.47
CA GLN A 234 10.60 -0.14 -16.74
C GLN A 234 11.46 -0.70 -17.88
N PRO A 235 10.87 -1.40 -18.87
CA PRO A 235 11.61 -1.82 -20.05
C PRO A 235 12.24 -0.62 -20.73
N ARG A 236 13.54 -0.68 -21.00
CA ARG A 236 14.18 0.33 -21.83
C ARG A 236 13.70 0.08 -23.25
N HIS A 237 12.87 0.97 -23.80
CA HIS A 237 12.66 0.99 -25.23
C HIS A 237 14.04 1.19 -25.88
N GLN A 238 14.46 0.25 -26.73
CA GLN A 238 15.50 0.51 -27.72
C GLN A 238 14.95 1.57 -28.67
N GLN A 239 14.98 2.83 -28.25
CA GLN A 239 14.83 3.94 -29.18
C GLN A 239 16.11 3.96 -30.01
N ASP A 240 16.04 3.35 -31.19
CA ASP A 240 16.87 3.66 -32.37
C ASP A 240 16.69 5.13 -32.76
N THR A 241 17.06 6.03 -31.86
CA THR A 241 17.09 7.46 -32.13
C THR A 241 18.50 7.80 -32.56
N CYS A 242 18.61 8.18 -33.83
CA CYS A 242 19.78 8.79 -34.42
C CYS A 242 20.41 9.78 -33.44
N VAL A 243 21.74 9.83 -33.43
CA VAL A 243 22.64 10.57 -32.53
C VAL A 243 22.33 12.08 -32.34
N ALA A 244 21.32 12.63 -33.04
CA ALA A 244 20.92 14.03 -33.02
C ALA A 244 19.97 14.43 -31.88
N ASP A 245 19.21 13.52 -31.25
CA ASP A 245 18.17 13.87 -30.24
C ASP A 245 18.61 13.73 -28.78
N ARG A 246 19.91 13.54 -28.51
CA ARG A 246 20.50 13.50 -27.14
C ARG A 246 20.46 14.84 -26.37
N ARG A 247 19.53 15.74 -26.71
CA ARG A 247 19.35 17.06 -26.07
C ARG A 247 18.08 17.18 -25.22
N SER A 248 17.28 16.12 -25.06
CA SER A 248 16.28 16.13 -23.98
C SER A 248 16.99 15.84 -22.65
N ASN A 249 17.11 16.85 -21.80
CA ASN A 249 17.48 16.72 -20.38
C ASN A 249 16.35 16.04 -19.56
N VAL A 250 15.51 15.22 -20.19
CA VAL A 250 14.36 14.59 -19.55
C VAL A 250 14.83 13.25 -19.03
N GLU A 251 14.94 13.11 -17.71
CA GLU A 251 15.20 11.82 -17.09
C GLU A 251 14.02 10.89 -17.39
N ALA A 252 14.31 9.74 -18.00
CA ALA A 252 13.29 8.75 -18.30
C ALA A 252 12.78 8.11 -17.00
N PHE A 253 11.50 7.78 -16.97
CA PHE A 253 10.91 6.97 -15.90
C PHE A 253 11.59 5.59 -15.84
N GLU A 254 12.04 5.18 -14.65
CA GLU A 254 12.89 4.00 -14.49
C GLU A 254 12.21 2.84 -13.79
N ASP A 255 11.47 3.08 -12.70
CA ASP A 255 10.89 1.99 -11.93
C ASP A 255 9.75 2.36 -10.99
N VAL A 256 9.05 1.30 -10.57
CA VAL A 256 8.13 1.30 -9.44
C VAL A 256 8.75 0.50 -8.31
N ILE A 257 8.70 1.00 -7.08
CA ILE A 257 9.11 0.26 -5.89
C ILE A 257 7.87 0.00 -5.02
N MET A 258 7.52 -1.28 -4.88
CA MET A 258 6.42 -1.74 -4.05
C MET A 258 6.96 -2.04 -2.65
N CYS A 259 6.55 -1.25 -1.65
CA CYS A 259 7.11 -1.30 -0.29
C CYS A 259 6.20 -1.97 0.73
N ASP A 260 5.00 -2.43 0.36
CA ASP A 260 4.14 -3.14 1.30
C ASP A 260 4.62 -4.57 1.51
N THR A 261 5.24 -4.79 2.67
CA THR A 261 5.69 -6.10 3.15
C THR A 261 4.82 -6.62 4.29
N SER A 262 3.60 -6.09 4.45
CA SER A 262 2.60 -6.72 5.32
C SER A 262 2.40 -8.14 4.79
N TYR A 263 2.51 -9.19 5.62
CA TYR A 263 2.56 -10.61 5.18
C TYR A 263 3.93 -11.13 4.68
N SER A 264 5.04 -10.52 5.09
CA SER A 264 6.39 -10.99 4.79
C SER A 264 6.72 -12.39 5.31
N ASP A 265 6.05 -12.85 6.38
CA ASP A 265 6.22 -14.18 6.95
C ASP A 265 4.87 -14.72 7.44
N ALA A 266 4.16 -15.45 6.58
CA ALA A 266 2.87 -16.05 6.94
C ALA A 266 2.97 -17.15 8.02
N GLY A 267 4.18 -17.60 8.37
CA GLY A 267 4.42 -18.54 9.48
C GLY A 267 4.48 -17.84 10.84
N ALA A 268 4.69 -16.52 10.87
CA ALA A 268 4.77 -15.76 12.11
C ALA A 268 3.38 -15.45 12.70
N PRO A 269 3.23 -15.33 14.04
CA PRO A 269 1.95 -15.01 14.68
C PRO A 269 1.30 -13.70 14.22
N ASP A 270 2.10 -12.73 13.79
CA ASP A 270 1.67 -11.43 13.28
C ASP A 270 1.68 -11.34 11.74
N ASN A 271 2.02 -12.44 11.07
CA ASN A 271 2.29 -12.56 9.64
C ASN A 271 3.46 -11.71 9.12
N ARG A 272 4.28 -11.10 9.98
CA ARG A 272 5.42 -10.26 9.56
C ARG A 272 6.75 -10.91 9.90
N GLY A 273 6.83 -11.54 11.07
CA GLY A 273 8.06 -12.19 11.53
C GLY A 273 9.18 -11.17 11.71
N ARG A 274 10.41 -11.56 11.35
CA ARG A 274 11.60 -10.70 11.50
C ARG A 274 11.94 -9.86 10.28
N ALA A 275 11.21 -10.05 9.18
CA ALA A 275 11.51 -9.35 7.94
C ALA A 275 11.30 -7.84 8.13
N ALA A 276 12.30 -7.06 7.78
CA ALA A 276 12.29 -5.61 7.92
C ALA A 276 13.17 -5.01 6.83
N THR A 277 12.70 -3.93 6.20
CA THR A 277 13.46 -3.25 5.15
C THR A 277 13.28 -1.76 5.26
N GLU A 278 14.38 -1.04 5.04
CA GLU A 278 14.42 0.39 4.85
C GLU A 278 14.61 0.70 3.37
N VAL A 279 13.85 1.67 2.86
CA VAL A 279 14.01 2.24 1.53
C VAL A 279 14.30 3.73 1.72
N VAL A 280 15.53 4.14 1.39
CA VAL A 280 15.99 5.53 1.55
C VAL A 280 15.99 6.20 0.20
N VAL A 281 15.29 7.35 0.08
CA VAL A 281 15.37 8.23 -1.10
C VAL A 281 16.29 9.40 -0.76
N GLU A 282 17.41 9.50 -1.46
CA GLU A 282 18.36 10.59 -1.28
C GLU A 282 17.91 11.87 -2.01
N PRO A 283 18.46 13.06 -1.67
CA PRO A 283 18.14 14.30 -2.38
C PRO A 283 18.42 14.28 -3.89
N SER A 284 19.32 13.40 -4.32
CA SER A 284 19.65 13.13 -5.73
C SER A 284 18.55 12.35 -6.48
N GLY A 285 17.57 11.79 -5.77
CA GLY A 285 16.60 10.83 -6.31
C GLY A 285 17.10 9.38 -6.34
N ARG A 286 18.35 9.14 -5.94
CA ARG A 286 18.91 7.80 -5.75
C ARG A 286 18.15 7.06 -4.65
N VAL A 287 17.96 5.75 -4.82
CA VAL A 287 17.35 4.90 -3.79
C VAL A 287 18.33 3.86 -3.29
N LEU A 288 18.33 3.64 -1.98
CA LEU A 288 19.05 2.56 -1.33
C LEU A 288 18.06 1.67 -0.60
N VAL A 289 18.20 0.36 -0.78
CA VAL A 289 17.41 -0.64 -0.07
C VAL A 289 18.34 -1.44 0.83
N ASN A 290 17.98 -1.57 2.10
CA ASN A 290 18.72 -2.34 3.10
C ASN A 290 17.74 -3.05 4.04
N GLY A 291 17.97 -4.32 4.35
CA GLY A 291 17.03 -5.05 5.19
C GLY A 291 17.43 -6.47 5.54
N VAL A 292 16.50 -7.15 6.20
CA VAL A 292 16.57 -8.55 6.62
C VAL A 292 15.33 -9.26 6.12
N LEU A 293 15.50 -10.45 5.54
CA LEU A 293 14.44 -11.33 5.08
C LEU A 293 13.84 -12.15 6.23
N GLU A 294 12.73 -12.84 5.98
CA GLU A 294 12.07 -13.72 6.94
C GLU A 294 12.97 -14.85 7.44
N ASP A 295 13.86 -15.35 6.58
CA ASP A 295 14.84 -16.40 6.92
C ASP A 295 16.08 -15.86 7.66
N GLY A 296 16.17 -14.55 7.87
CA GLY A 296 17.25 -13.88 8.59
C GLY A 296 18.44 -13.46 7.72
N ARG A 297 18.42 -13.72 6.41
CA ARG A 297 19.43 -13.21 5.48
C ARG A 297 19.29 -11.70 5.26
N HIS A 298 20.40 -11.04 5.00
CA HIS A 298 20.50 -9.60 4.76
C HIS A 298 20.50 -9.30 3.26
N ILE A 299 19.80 -8.21 2.93
CA ILE A 299 19.74 -7.65 1.58
C ILE A 299 20.28 -6.23 1.58
N LYS A 300 21.02 -5.87 0.54
CA LYS A 300 21.44 -4.49 0.28
C LYS A 300 21.67 -4.29 -1.20
N TYR A 301 21.01 -3.29 -1.77
CA TYR A 301 21.18 -2.95 -3.17
C TYR A 301 20.77 -1.51 -3.45
N ASP A 302 21.31 -1.00 -4.55
CA ASP A 302 20.89 0.23 -5.18
C ASP A 302 20.17 -0.15 -6.49
N PRO A 303 18.85 0.09 -6.62
CA PRO A 303 18.13 -0.20 -7.85
C PRO A 303 18.71 0.52 -9.08
N ASP A 304 19.40 1.64 -8.91
CA ASP A 304 19.96 2.44 -10.01
C ASP A 304 21.27 1.82 -10.55
N GLU A 305 22.03 1.15 -9.70
CA GLU A 305 23.33 0.55 -10.03
C GLU A 305 23.24 -0.97 -10.24
N ASP A 306 22.29 -1.66 -9.61
CA ASP A 306 22.16 -3.11 -9.69
C ASP A 306 21.62 -3.55 -11.07
N PRO A 307 22.37 -4.39 -11.81
CA PRO A 307 21.98 -4.75 -13.16
C PRO A 307 20.81 -5.75 -13.22
N TRP A 308 20.47 -6.41 -12.11
CA TRP A 308 19.52 -7.53 -12.09
C TRP A 308 18.22 -7.20 -11.37
N VAL A 309 18.29 -6.52 -10.23
CA VAL A 309 17.12 -6.28 -9.37
C VAL A 309 15.98 -5.61 -10.13
N GLY A 310 14.78 -6.17 -9.97
CA GLY A 310 13.55 -5.71 -10.58
C GLY A 310 13.35 -6.07 -12.05
N ARG A 311 14.19 -6.95 -12.60
CA ARG A 311 14.07 -7.44 -13.98
C ARG A 311 13.52 -8.86 -14.05
N TRP A 312 12.79 -9.11 -15.13
CA TRP A 312 12.28 -10.43 -15.49
C TRP A 312 13.38 -11.30 -16.12
N LEU A 313 13.35 -12.58 -15.80
CA LEU A 313 14.23 -13.61 -16.36
C LEU A 313 13.48 -14.44 -17.42
N GLN A 314 14.21 -15.09 -18.32
CA GLN A 314 13.61 -15.90 -19.40
C GLN A 314 12.82 -17.12 -18.89
N ASP A 315 13.15 -17.61 -17.70
CA ASP A 315 12.45 -18.72 -17.04
C ASP A 315 11.12 -18.32 -16.39
N GLY A 316 10.75 -17.03 -16.46
CA GLY A 316 9.49 -16.50 -15.90
C GLY A 316 9.57 -16.06 -14.45
N THR A 317 10.74 -16.17 -13.80
CA THR A 317 10.98 -15.59 -12.47
C THR A 317 11.42 -14.13 -12.57
N MET A 318 11.38 -13.40 -11.46
CA MET A 318 11.86 -12.02 -11.36
C MET A 318 12.87 -11.87 -10.23
N VAL A 319 13.90 -11.05 -10.44
CA VAL A 319 14.93 -10.77 -9.42
C VAL A 319 14.38 -9.78 -8.40
N LYS A 320 14.31 -10.19 -7.13
CA LYS A 320 13.72 -9.40 -6.05
C LYS A 320 14.73 -8.52 -5.32
N ALA A 321 15.87 -9.11 -4.95
CA ALA A 321 16.85 -8.47 -4.09
C ALA A 321 18.24 -9.09 -4.28
N ARG A 322 19.27 -8.32 -3.97
CA ARG A 322 20.66 -8.80 -3.83
C ARG A 322 20.99 -9.05 -2.36
N LEU A 323 21.68 -10.16 -2.10
CA LEU A 323 22.11 -10.56 -0.76
C LEU A 323 23.50 -9.99 -0.41
N VAL A 324 23.76 -9.88 0.90
CA VAL A 324 25.08 -9.50 1.43
C VAL A 324 25.69 -10.53 2.40
N ASP A 325 24.97 -11.57 2.81
CA ASP A 325 25.53 -12.56 3.76
C ASP A 325 26.67 -13.40 3.17
N ASP A 326 26.76 -13.48 1.84
CA ASP A 326 27.79 -14.23 1.13
C ASP A 326 29.03 -13.36 0.79
N GLU A 327 29.40 -12.38 1.61
CA GLU A 327 30.60 -11.53 1.37
C GLU A 327 31.92 -12.34 1.25
N ALA A 328 31.95 -13.59 1.72
CA ALA A 328 33.07 -14.51 1.53
C ALA A 328 33.11 -15.17 0.14
N SER A 329 32.01 -15.11 -0.62
CA SER A 329 31.93 -15.53 -2.02
C SER A 329 32.31 -14.35 -2.91
N GLU A 330 33.21 -14.58 -3.88
CA GLU A 330 33.50 -13.56 -4.91
C GLU A 330 32.30 -13.28 -5.82
N GLU A 331 31.31 -14.18 -5.83
CA GLU A 331 30.14 -14.12 -6.68
C GLU A 331 28.91 -13.59 -5.92
N ALA A 332 28.24 -12.58 -6.49
CA ALA A 332 27.02 -12.01 -5.92
C ALA A 332 25.84 -13.00 -5.98
N SER A 333 25.10 -13.08 -4.88
CA SER A 333 23.87 -13.88 -4.73
C SER A 333 22.62 -13.00 -4.80
N TYR A 334 21.56 -13.52 -5.41
CA TYR A 334 20.28 -12.86 -5.61
C TYR A 334 19.11 -13.74 -5.16
N LEU A 335 18.09 -13.08 -4.61
CA LEU A 335 16.78 -13.66 -4.38
C LEU A 335 15.93 -13.47 -5.64
N VAL A 336 15.42 -14.55 -6.22
CA VAL A 336 14.43 -14.53 -7.30
C VAL A 336 13.10 -15.09 -6.80
N PHE A 337 12.00 -14.68 -7.43
CA PHE A 337 10.69 -15.15 -7.04
C PHE A 337 9.73 -15.33 -8.22
N GLN A 338 8.69 -16.10 -7.97
CA GLN A 338 7.51 -16.23 -8.80
C GLN A 338 6.26 -16.23 -7.91
N VAL A 339 5.16 -15.69 -8.44
CA VAL A 339 3.84 -15.68 -7.80
C VAL A 339 2.86 -16.41 -8.69
N GLU A 340 2.12 -17.33 -8.08
CA GLU A 340 1.04 -18.07 -8.74
C GLU A 340 -0.29 -17.83 -8.02
N ASN A 341 -1.39 -17.90 -8.78
CA ASN A 341 -2.77 -17.79 -8.27
C ASN A 341 -3.06 -16.51 -7.45
N GLY A 342 -2.24 -15.47 -7.61
CA GLY A 342 -2.40 -14.17 -6.94
C GLY A 342 -1.74 -14.06 -5.56
N TYR A 343 -1.33 -15.17 -4.94
CA TYR A 343 -0.87 -15.16 -3.54
C TYR A 343 0.13 -16.25 -3.15
N SER A 344 0.46 -17.20 -4.04
CA SER A 344 1.42 -18.27 -3.75
C SER A 344 2.81 -17.86 -4.21
N TYR A 345 3.68 -17.49 -3.27
CA TYR A 345 5.07 -17.09 -3.55
C TYR A 345 6.00 -18.31 -3.54
N THR A 346 6.90 -18.38 -4.50
CA THR A 346 8.06 -19.28 -4.48
C THR A 346 9.33 -18.45 -4.61
N TYR A 347 10.30 -18.73 -3.76
CA TYR A 347 11.59 -18.03 -3.68
C TYR A 347 12.75 -18.98 -3.96
N HIS A 348 13.73 -18.49 -4.72
CA HIS A 348 14.98 -19.21 -4.98
C HIS A 348 16.16 -18.27 -4.86
N TYR A 349 17.31 -18.85 -4.47
CA TYR A 349 18.59 -18.15 -4.46
C TYR A 349 19.36 -18.50 -5.73
N ARG A 350 19.89 -17.49 -6.40
CA ARG A 350 20.66 -17.62 -7.65
C ARG A 350 21.95 -16.81 -7.56
N THR A 351 23.03 -17.34 -8.12
CA THR A 351 24.26 -16.56 -8.29
C THR A 351 24.19 -15.70 -9.54
N ALA A 352 25.04 -14.67 -9.65
CA ALA A 352 25.13 -13.82 -10.83
C ALA A 352 25.36 -14.61 -12.14
N SER A 353 26.18 -15.67 -12.11
CA SER A 353 26.41 -16.54 -13.27
C SER A 353 25.16 -17.30 -13.68
N GLN A 354 24.39 -17.81 -12.71
CA GLN A 354 23.11 -18.46 -13.01
C GLN A 354 22.11 -17.47 -13.63
N LEU A 355 22.10 -16.22 -13.17
CA LEU A 355 21.26 -15.18 -13.80
C LEU A 355 21.70 -14.88 -15.24
N LEU A 356 23.01 -14.85 -15.51
CA LEU A 356 23.56 -14.70 -16.86
C LEU A 356 23.17 -15.86 -17.78
N GLU A 357 23.21 -17.09 -17.27
CA GLU A 357 22.81 -18.29 -18.01
C GLU A 357 21.32 -18.31 -18.36
N ILE A 358 20.45 -17.89 -17.43
CA ILE A 358 19.01 -17.80 -17.66
C ILE A 358 18.70 -16.63 -18.61
N GLY A 359 19.38 -15.51 -18.45
CA GLY A 359 19.20 -14.30 -19.25
C GLY A 359 17.97 -13.48 -18.85
N LEU A 360 18.01 -12.20 -19.23
CA LEU A 360 16.89 -11.27 -19.06
C LEU A 360 15.80 -11.53 -20.11
N LYS A 361 14.55 -11.33 -19.69
CA LYS A 361 13.40 -11.26 -20.59
C LYS A 361 13.32 -9.84 -21.16
N ASN A 362 13.26 -9.73 -22.49
CA ASN A 362 13.15 -8.45 -23.19
C ASN A 362 11.83 -7.74 -22.93
#